data_AF-A0A3P1VWY1-F1
#
_entry.id   AF-A0A3P1VWY1-F1
#
_cell.length_a   1.000
_cell.length_b   1.000
_cell.length_c   1.000
_cell.angle_alpha   90.00
_cell.angle_beta   90.00
_cell.angle_gamma   90.00
#
_symmetry.space_group_name_H-M   'P 1'
#
loop_
_entity.id
_entity.type
_entity.pdbx_description
1 polymer ?
#
loop_
_entity_poly.entity_id
_entity_poly.type
_entity_poly.pdbx_seq_one_letter_code
_entity_poly.pdbx_strand_id
1 'polypeptide(L)'
;MPDIKYRIWDYDFKRFVEKEFDFLINPKGELFIFRNDKLTFFNKEPYEIMQYIGLKDENGVEICQGDIVTDSFNRKMKVGIFIFPGNLYKN
;
A
#
# COMPACT_ATOMS: atom_id res chain seq x y z
N MET A 1 6.31 -16.97 7.67
CA MET A 1 6.22 -15.50 7.66
C MET A 1 5.42 -15.17 6.41
N PRO A 2 4.26 -14.48 6.48
CA PRO A 2 3.56 -14.09 5.26
C PRO A 2 4.50 -13.24 4.40
N ASP A 3 4.43 -13.41 3.09
CA ASP A 3 5.21 -12.60 2.16
C ASP A 3 4.89 -11.13 2.40
N ILE A 4 5.92 -10.34 2.68
CA ILE A 4 5.79 -8.90 2.77
C ILE A 4 5.67 -8.37 1.34
N LYS A 5 4.48 -7.86 1.00
CA LYS A 5 4.19 -7.28 -0.32
C LYS A 5 3.66 -5.86 -0.15
N TYR A 6 4.08 -4.99 -1.06
CA TYR A 6 3.65 -3.61 -1.12
C TYR A 6 3.22 -3.27 -2.54
N ARG A 7 2.29 -2.33 -2.65
CA ARG A 7 2.03 -1.57 -3.86
C ARG A 7 2.17 -0.08 -3.52
N ILE A 8 2.62 0.71 -4.48
CA ILE A 8 2.85 2.14 -4.27
C ILE A 8 1.95 2.90 -5.22
N TRP A 9 1.16 3.83 -4.71
CA TRP A 9 0.39 4.77 -5.51
C TRP A 9 1.25 6.01 -5.78
N ASP A 10 1.37 6.38 -7.05
CA ASP A 10 2.02 7.60 -7.50
C ASP A 10 0.94 8.67 -7.77
N TYR A 11 0.92 9.71 -6.95
CA TYR A 11 -0.05 10.80 -7.06
C TYR A 11 0.20 11.72 -8.25
N ASP A 12 1.44 11.86 -8.72
CA ASP A 12 1.78 12.70 -9.87
C ASP A 12 1.22 12.08 -11.15
N PHE A 13 1.48 10.78 -11.35
CA PHE A 13 1.07 10.05 -12.55
C PHE A 13 -0.30 9.36 -12.39
N LYS A 14 -0.89 9.37 -11.19
CA LYS A 14 -2.17 8.76 -10.85
C LYS A 14 -2.25 7.28 -11.25
N ARG A 15 -1.20 6.54 -10.94
CA ARG A 15 -1.11 5.11 -11.23
C ARG A 15 -0.38 4.37 -10.12
N PHE A 16 -0.57 3.06 -10.06
CA PHE A 16 0.33 2.23 -9.27
C PHE A 16 1.71 2.20 -9.95
N VAL A 17 2.75 2.31 -9.13
CA VAL A 17 4.13 2.10 -9.56
C VAL A 17 4.25 0.66 -10.04
N GLU A 18 4.56 0.49 -11.32
CA GLU A 18 4.75 -0.82 -11.93
C GLU A 18 6.08 -1.43 -11.46
N LYS A 19 6.25 -2.76 -11.62
CA LYS A 19 7.45 -3.51 -11.16
C LYS A 19 8.79 -2.98 -11.69
N GLU A 20 8.76 -2.09 -12.67
CA GLU A 20 9.91 -1.51 -13.36
C GLU A 20 10.62 -0.44 -12.53
N PHE A 21 10.04 0.02 -11.42
CA PHE A 21 10.70 0.95 -10.52
C PHE A 21 11.33 0.19 -9.36
N ASP A 22 12.66 0.27 -9.26
CA ASP A 22 13.37 -0.12 -8.06
C ASP A 22 13.00 0.86 -6.93
N PHE A 23 12.41 0.32 -5.87
CA PHE A 23 12.16 1.05 -4.64
C PHE A 23 12.77 0.32 -3.44
N LEU A 24 13.14 1.10 -2.44
CA LEU A 24 13.65 0.61 -1.17
C LEU A 24 12.81 1.22 -0.06
N ILE A 25 12.42 0.40 0.91
CA ILE A 25 11.82 0.87 2.16
C ILE A 25 12.81 0.51 3.26
N ASN A 26 13.30 1.51 3.98
CA ASN A 26 14.24 1.25 5.06
C ASN A 26 13.53 0.85 6.37
N PRO A 27 14.25 0.42 7.42
CA PRO A 27 13.63 0.01 8.69
C PRO A 27 12.85 1.10 9.43
N LYS A 28 13.04 2.39 9.08
CA LYS A 28 12.26 3.51 9.62
C LYS A 28 10.93 3.73 8.87
N GLY A 29 10.66 2.95 7.82
CA GLY A 29 9.49 3.11 6.96
C GLY A 29 9.66 4.20 5.90
N GLU A 30 10.90 4.64 5.64
CA GLU A 30 11.20 5.68 4.64
C GLU A 30 11.29 5.08 3.25
N LEU A 31 10.61 5.69 2.27
CA LEU A 31 10.58 5.26 0.88
C LEU A 31 11.69 5.95 0.07
N PHE A 32 12.42 5.17 -0.69
CA PHE A 32 13.37 5.62 -1.70
C PHE A 32 12.98 5.05 -3.05
N ILE A 33 12.88 5.88 -4.07
CA ILE A 33 12.53 5.46 -5.44
C ILE A 33 13.64 5.86 -6.40
N PHE A 34 14.00 4.94 -7.30
CA PHE A 34 14.84 5.25 -8.45
C PHE A 34 14.00 5.94 -9.53
N ARG A 35 14.29 7.23 -9.78
CA ARG A 35 13.69 8.01 -10.86
C ARG A 35 14.80 8.69 -11.64
N ASN A 36 14.85 8.48 -12.96
CA ASN A 36 15.89 9.01 -13.84
C ASN A 36 17.30 8.69 -13.33
N ASP A 37 17.56 7.42 -13.00
CA ASP A 37 18.84 6.90 -12.48
C ASP A 37 19.31 7.52 -11.14
N LYS A 38 18.41 8.20 -10.41
CA LYS A 38 18.70 8.78 -9.10
C LYS A 38 17.80 8.18 -8.03
N LEU A 39 18.44 7.67 -6.97
CA LEU A 39 17.73 7.27 -5.76
C LEU A 39 17.31 8.53 -4.99
N THR A 40 16.01 8.75 -4.87
CA THR A 40 15.44 9.92 -4.21
C THR A 40 14.62 9.50 -3.00
N PHE A 41 14.84 10.15 -1.85
CA PHE A 41 14.04 9.97 -0.65
C PHE A 41 12.72 10.72 -0.75
N PHE A 42 11.62 10.06 -0.37
CA PHE A 42 10.29 10.66 -0.31
C PHE A 42 9.67 10.48 1.08
N ASN A 43 9.29 11.58 1.71
CA ASN A 43 8.70 11.59 3.04
C ASN A 43 7.21 11.20 3.01
N LYS A 44 6.44 11.65 2.00
CA LYS A 44 5.00 11.32 1.85
C LYS A 44 4.33 11.83 0.57
N GLU A 45 4.95 12.75 -0.15
CA GLU A 45 4.49 13.20 -1.47
C GLU A 45 5.63 13.03 -2.47
N PRO A 46 5.40 12.48 -3.68
CA PRO A 46 4.11 12.15 -4.31
C PRO A 46 3.69 10.66 -4.18
N TYR A 47 4.19 9.90 -3.19
CA TYR A 47 3.96 8.44 -3.14
C TYR A 47 3.27 7.98 -1.85
N GLU A 48 2.35 7.02 -1.99
CA GLU A 48 1.73 6.32 -0.87
C GLU A 48 1.99 4.82 -0.94
N ILE A 49 2.56 4.26 0.14
CA ILE A 49 2.81 2.84 0.28
C ILE A 49 1.59 2.17 0.90
N MET A 50 1.08 1.13 0.25
CA MET A 50 0.01 0.27 0.77
C MET A 50 0.52 -1.15 0.95
N GLN A 51 0.35 -1.70 2.16
CA GLN A 51 0.78 -3.05 2.49
C GLN A 51 -0.32 -4.07 2.22
N TYR A 52 0.04 -5.24 1.69
CA TYR A 52 -0.83 -6.40 1.62
C TYR A 52 -1.25 -6.88 3.02
N ILE A 53 -2.55 -7.09 3.25
CA ILE A 53 -3.07 -7.41 4.60
C ILE A 53 -3.05 -8.91 4.93
N GLY A 54 -2.63 -9.76 3.99
CA GLY A 54 -2.63 -11.23 4.17
C GLY A 54 -3.94 -11.92 3.81
N LEU A 55 -4.92 -11.20 3.23
CA LEU A 55 -6.23 -11.73 2.83
C LEU A 55 -6.47 -11.56 1.34
N LYS A 56 -7.32 -12.41 0.76
CA LYS A 56 -7.81 -12.27 -0.61
C LYS A 56 -9.33 -12.07 -0.59
N ASP A 57 -9.85 -11.35 -1.57
CA ASP A 57 -11.30 -11.24 -1.78
C ASP A 57 -11.89 -12.54 -2.36
N GLU A 58 -13.20 -12.55 -2.62
CA GLU A 58 -13.90 -13.70 -3.20
C GLU A 58 -13.41 -14.10 -4.61
N ASN A 59 -12.78 -13.15 -5.32
CA ASN A 59 -12.21 -13.36 -6.66
C ASN A 59 -10.73 -13.78 -6.60
N GLY A 60 -10.17 -13.95 -5.40
CA GLY A 60 -8.76 -14.30 -5.20
C GLY A 60 -7.79 -13.13 -5.38
N VAL A 61 -8.29 -11.89 -5.43
CA VAL A 61 -7.49 -10.66 -5.51
C VAL A 61 -6.93 -10.33 -4.14
N GLU A 62 -5.65 -10.02 -4.07
CA GLU A 62 -4.98 -9.62 -2.83
C GLU A 62 -5.50 -8.27 -2.31
N ILE A 63 -5.95 -8.23 -1.05
CA ILE A 63 -6.43 -7.00 -0.40
C ILE A 63 -5.25 -6.27 0.24
N CYS A 64 -5.07 -5.00 -0.10
CA CYS A 64 -4.07 -4.13 0.48
C CYS A 64 -4.72 -3.05 1.36
N GLN A 65 -3.93 -2.42 2.22
CA GLN A 65 -4.35 -1.24 2.96
C GLN A 65 -4.92 -0.18 2.00
N GLY A 66 -6.00 0.48 2.41
CA GLY A 66 -6.70 1.49 1.61
C GLY A 66 -7.67 0.92 0.57
N ASP A 67 -7.72 -0.39 0.35
CA ASP A 67 -8.74 -0.98 -0.53
C ASP A 67 -10.14 -0.79 0.05
N ILE A 68 -11.07 -0.50 -0.87
CA ILE A 68 -12.49 -0.43 -0.63
C ILE A 68 -13.08 -1.81 -0.96
N VAL A 69 -13.54 -2.53 0.06
CA VAL A 69 -14.19 -3.82 -0.13
C VAL A 69 -15.70 -3.70 0.09
N THR A 70 -16.46 -4.41 -0.73
CA THR A 70 -17.91 -4.55 -0.58
C THR A 70 -18.23 -5.96 -0.09
N ASP A 71 -19.02 -6.04 0.98
CA ASP A 71 -19.57 -7.31 1.48
C ASP A 71 -21.09 -7.33 1.29
N SER A 72 -21.62 -8.48 0.87
CA SER A 72 -23.03 -8.74 0.65
C SER A 72 -23.72 -9.47 1.83
N PHE A 73 -23.07 -9.54 3.00
CA PHE A 73 -23.66 -10.12 4.21
C PHE A 73 -25.06 -9.55 4.50
N ASN A 74 -26.06 -10.44 4.53
CA ASN A 74 -27.48 -10.12 4.78
C ASN A 74 -28.12 -9.12 3.79
N ARG A 75 -27.70 -9.10 2.51
CA ARG A 75 -28.26 -8.23 1.45
C ARG A 75 -28.13 -6.72 1.73
N LYS A 76 -27.24 -6.32 2.64
CA LYS A 76 -26.90 -4.91 2.88
C LYS A 76 -25.43 -4.71 2.49
N MET A 77 -25.18 -3.82 1.52
CA MET A 77 -23.81 -3.47 1.17
C MET A 77 -23.14 -2.79 2.35
N LYS A 78 -22.03 -3.35 2.81
CA LYS A 78 -21.10 -2.67 3.72
C LYS A 78 -19.83 -2.34 2.96
N VAL A 79 -19.38 -1.09 3.11
CA VAL A 79 -18.13 -0.61 2.56
C VAL A 79 -17.14 -0.47 3.72
N GLY A 80 -15.99 -1.13 3.61
CA GLY A 80 -14.91 -1.05 4.57
C GLY A 80 -13.64 -0.52 3.93
N ILE A 81 -12.86 0.25 4.69
CA ILE A 81 -11.48 0.61 4.36
C ILE A 81 -10.59 -0.05 5.40
N PHE A 82 -9.60 -0.83 4.95
CA PHE A 82 -8.60 -1.40 5.84
C PHE A 82 -7.52 -0.36 6.13
N ILE A 83 -7.37 0.02 7.40
CA ILE A 83 -6.35 0.94 7.89
C ILE A 83 -5.59 0.24 9.01
N PHE A 84 -4.27 0.17 8.90
CA PHE A 84 -3.44 -0.19 10.05
C PHE A 84 -3.19 1.05 10.91
N PRO A 85 -3.39 1.01 12.24
CA PRO A 85 -3.00 2.11 13.10
C PRO A 85 -1.47 2.24 13.07
N GLY A 86 -0.98 3.28 12.40
CA GLY A 86 0.43 3.63 12.42
C GLY A 86 0.84 4.07 13.83
N ASN A 87 1.84 3.39 14.40
CA ASN A 87 2.59 3.73 15.62
C ASN A 87 1.79 3.82 16.94
N LEU A 88 1.79 2.70 17.69
CA LEU A 88 1.51 2.67 19.13
C LEU A 88 2.74 2.97 20.02
N TYR A 89 3.88 3.34 19.44
CA TYR A 89 5.03 3.80 20.24
C TYR A 89 4.96 5.32 20.41
N LYS A 90 4.18 5.76 21.41
CA LYS A 90 4.42 7.05 22.07
C LYS A 90 5.66 6.85 22.96
N ASN A 91 6.72 7.60 22.67
CA ASN A 91 7.77 7.87 23.66
C ASN A 91 7.20 8.72 24.81
#